data_AF-A0AA42RK03-F1
#
_entry.id   AF-A0AA42RK03-F1
#
_cell.length_a   1.000
_cell.length_b   1.000
_cell.length_c   1.000
_cell.angle_alpha   90.00
_cell.angle_beta   90.00
_cell.angle_gamma   90.00
#
_symmetry.space_group_name_H-M   'P 1'
#
loop_
_entity.id
_entity.type
_entity.pdbx_description
1 polymer ?
#
loop_
_entity_poly.entity_id
_entity_poly.type
_entity_poly.pdbx_seq_one_letter_code
_entity_poly.pdbx_strand_id
1 'polypeptide(L)' 'MMIKKTKEIAAYLTYSKKLQVLKYAKEYGNNSIAYKFFGVKKSTFYKWKKAYDEHG' A
#
# COMPACT_ATOMS: atom_id res chain seq x y z
N MET A 1 20.29 4.22 21.20
CA MET A 1 18.88 4.38 21.60
C MET A 1 18.00 3.76 20.51
N MET A 2 17.39 2.59 20.73
CA MET A 2 16.47 2.01 19.75
C MET A 2 15.13 2.73 19.84
N ILE A 3 14.76 3.48 18.81
CA ILE A 3 13.44 4.11 18.70
C ILE A 3 12.42 2.97 18.55
N LYS A 4 11.72 2.61 19.63
CA LYS A 4 10.54 1.74 19.53
C LYS A 4 9.50 2.49 18.71
N LYS A 5 9.19 2.02 17.49
CA LYS A 5 8.03 2.51 16.75
C LYS A 5 6.79 2.24 17.60
N THR A 6 6.11 3.29 18.03
CA THR A 6 4.80 3.16 18.68
C THR A 6 3.82 2.53 17.69
N LYS A 7 2.77 1.86 18.20
CA LYS A 7 1.77 1.17 17.36
C LYS A 7 1.17 2.12 16.32
N GLU A 8 1.00 3.39 16.67
CA GLU A 8 0.50 4.46 15.80
C GLU A 8 1.46 4.79 14.66
N ILE A 9 2.76 4.90 14.91
CA ILE A 9 3.76 5.14 13.86
C ILE A 9 3.81 3.95 12.89
N ALA A 10 3.73 2.72 13.39
CA ALA A 10 3.68 1.53 12.55
C ALA A 10 2.40 1.47 11.69
N ALA A 11 1.26 1.84 12.26
CA ALA A 11 -0.01 1.94 11.54
C ALA A 11 0.04 3.00 10.44
N TYR A 12 0.56 4.20 10.75
CA TYR A 12 0.72 5.29 9.79
C TYR A 12 1.64 4.91 8.62
N LEU A 13 2.80 4.31 8.91
CA LEU A 13 3.72 3.86 7.86
C LEU A 13 3.10 2.78 6.97
N THR A 14 2.30 1.88 7.56
CA THR A 14 1.57 0.86 6.81
C THR A 14 0.51 1.50 5.92
N TYR A 15 -0.22 2.47 6.42
CA TYR A 15 -1.22 3.21 5.66
C TYR A 15 -0.60 4.01 4.51
N SER A 16 0.48 4.76 4.78
CA SER A 16 1.23 5.51 3.77
C SER A 16 1.78 4.58 2.67
N LYS A 17 2.33 3.43 3.04
CA LYS A 17 2.78 2.41 2.07
C LYS A 17 1.63 1.91 1.18
N LYS A 18 0.44 1.65 1.74
CA LYS A 18 -0.74 1.23 0.95
C LYS A 18 -1.11 2.28 -0.09
N LEU A 19 -1.14 3.56 0.30
CA LEU A 19 -1.45 4.67 -0.60
C LEU A 19 -0.41 4.80 -1.72
N GLN A 20 0.89 4.70 -1.40
CA GLN A 20 1.95 4.76 -2.42
C GLN A 20 1.82 3.63 -3.45
N VAL A 21 1.55 2.40 -3.01
CA VAL A 21 1.37 1.24 -3.90
C VAL A 21 0.20 1.48 -4.86
N LEU A 22 -0.93 1.98 -4.35
CA LEU A 22 -2.13 2.24 -5.15
C LEU A 22 -1.96 3.42 -6.10
N LYS A 23 -1.31 4.50 -5.64
CA LYS A 23 -0.99 5.66 -6.47
C LYS A 23 -0.06 5.29 -7.62
N TYR A 24 1.01 4.54 -7.33
CA TYR A 24 1.93 4.03 -8.34
C TYR A 24 1.21 3.14 -9.37
N ALA A 25 0.30 2.26 -8.92
CA ALA A 25 -0.50 1.45 -9.83
C ALA A 25 -1.40 2.30 -10.76
N LYS A 26 -1.97 3.40 -10.24
CA LYS A 26 -2.81 4.33 -11.00
C LYS A 26 -1.99 5.17 -11.99
N GLU A 27 -0.83 5.68 -11.58
CA GLU A 27 0.03 6.53 -12.42
C GLU A 27 0.67 5.75 -13.58
N TYR A 28 1.11 4.52 -13.35
CA TYR A 28 1.80 3.71 -14.37
C TYR A 28 0.86 2.76 -15.14
N GLY A 29 -0.43 2.71 -14.80
CA GLY A 29 -1.44 1.87 -15.46
C GLY A 29 -1.22 0.35 -15.33
N ASN A 30 -0.22 -0.09 -14.56
CA ASN A 30 0.14 -1.50 -14.44
C ASN A 30 0.15 -1.98 -12.99
N ASN A 31 -1.02 -2.49 -12.57
CA ASN A 31 -1.23 -3.10 -11.25
C ASN A 31 -0.22 -4.22 -10.93
N SER A 32 0.17 -4.99 -11.95
CA SER A 32 1.09 -6.12 -11.80
C SER A 32 2.51 -5.69 -11.47
N ILE A 33 2.96 -4.59 -12.05
CA ILE A 33 4.26 -4.01 -11.74
C ILE A 33 4.23 -3.42 -10.33
N ALA A 34 3.15 -2.73 -9.96
CA ALA A 34 3.02 -2.11 -8.64
C ALA A 34 3.15 -3.13 -7.49
N TYR A 35 2.35 -4.20 -7.46
CA TYR A 35 2.44 -5.14 -6.35
C TYR A 35 3.77 -5.94 -6.35
N LYS A 36 4.37 -6.20 -7.52
CA LYS A 36 5.69 -6.84 -7.60
C LYS A 36 6.79 -5.93 -7.06
N PHE A 37 6.81 -4.67 -7.49
CA PHE A 37 7.80 -3.68 -7.09
C PHE A 37 7.79 -3.44 -5.58
N PHE A 38 6.61 -3.36 -4.98
CA PHE A 38 6.47 -3.13 -3.53
C PHE A 38 6.48 -4.41 -2.67
N GLY A 39 6.64 -5.59 -3.29
CA GLY A 39 6.62 -6.88 -2.61
C GLY A 39 5.28 -7.23 -1.96
N VAL A 40 4.18 -6.72 -2.51
CA VAL A 40 2.81 -6.95 -2.02
C VAL A 40 2.22 -8.19 -2.71
N LYS A 41 1.61 -9.08 -1.94
CA LYS A 41 0.88 -10.22 -2.52
C LYS A 41 -0.26 -9.73 -3.41
N LYS A 42 -0.44 -10.33 -4.58
CA LYS A 42 -1.51 -10.00 -5.54
C LYS A 42 -2.88 -9.90 -4.85
N SER A 43 -3.27 -10.89 -4.06
CA SER A 43 -4.55 -10.92 -3.33
C SER A 43 -4.71 -9.75 -2.35
N THR A 44 -3.63 -9.32 -1.70
CA THR A 44 -3.63 -8.19 -0.78
C THR A 44 -3.78 -6.87 -1.52
N PHE A 45 -3.06 -6.73 -2.64
CA PHE A 45 -3.16 -5.55 -3.50
C PHE A 45 -4.60 -5.33 -4.00
N TYR A 46 -5.26 -6.36 -4.53
CA TYR A 46 -6.63 -6.20 -5.04
C TYR A 46 -7.64 -5.90 -3.93
N LYS A 47 -7.45 -6.41 -2.70
CA LYS A 47 -8.26 -6.00 -1.54
C LYS A 47 -8.10 -4.51 -1.23
N TRP A 48 -6.87 -4.01 -1.22
CA TRP A 48 -6.61 -2.58 -0.99
C TRP A 48 -7.16 -1.72 -2.13
N LYS A 49 -6.99 -2.16 -3.39
CA LYS A 49 -7.53 -1.45 -4.53
C LYS A 49 -9.04 -1.35 -4.45
N LYS A 50 -9.73 -2.46 -4.14
CA LYS A 50 -11.20 -2.46 -4.03
C LYS A 50 -11.68 -1.48 -2.95
N ALA A 51 -11.10 -1.54 -1.75
CA ALA A 51 -11.44 -0.63 -0.66
C ALA A 51 -11.12 0.85 -1.00
N TYR A 52 -10.06 1.10 -1.76
CA TYR A 52 -9.71 2.45 -2.23
C TYR A 52 -10.64 2.95 -3.34
N ASP A 53 -11.19 2.06 -4.16
CA ASP A 53 -12.16 2.39 -5.22
C ASP A 53 -13.56 2.65 -4.62
N GLU A 54 -13.95 1.88 -3.59
CA GLU A 54 -15.24 1.98 -2.90
C GLU A 54 -15.35 3.21 -1.97
N HIS A 55 -14.21 3.72 -1.46
CA HIS A 55 -14.17 4.81 -0.49
C HIS A 55 -13.30 6.01 -0.92
N GLY A 56 -12.77 5.98 -2.14
CA GLY A 56 -11.88 7.01 -2.68
C GLY A 56 -12.60 8.17 -3.35
#